data_AF-A0A1F3IJW3-F1
#
_entry.id   AF-A0A1F3IJW3-F1
#
_cell.length_a   1.000
_cell.length_b   1.000
_cell.length_c   1.000
_cell.angle_alpha   90.00
_cell.angle_beta   90.00
_cell.angle_gamma   90.00
#
_symmetry.space_group_name_H-M   'P 1'
#
loop_
_entity.id
_entity.type
_entity.pdbx_description
1 polymer ?
#
loop_
_entity_poly.entity_id
_entity_poly.type
_entity_poly.pdbx_seq_one_letter_code
_entity_poly.pdbx_strand_id
1 'polypeptide(L)'
;MNEKKQGTPRKIYSYAFKQQIIMEYDNGQISRRGLARKYQISSTTLDRWIEKYSILAKNKQMAENHSNDPQHKIKRLQKRIEELEAMLEIDDMAFDIFEEMTGDPNLRKKYLPESLRKDLEKIRKKRSK
;
A
#
# COMPACT_ATOMS: atom_id res chain seq x y z
N MET A 1 -32.35 49.76 -7.03
CA MET A 1 -31.01 49.83 -6.39
C MET A 1 -30.65 48.42 -5.95
N ASN A 2 -29.71 47.76 -6.64
CA ASN A 2 -29.26 46.41 -6.26
C ASN A 2 -27.97 46.55 -5.46
N GLU A 3 -28.07 46.48 -4.13
CA GLU A 3 -26.91 46.44 -3.25
C GLU A 3 -26.18 45.10 -3.44
N LYS A 4 -24.97 45.17 -4.02
CA LYS A 4 -24.05 44.03 -4.03
C LYS A 4 -23.64 43.74 -2.58
N LYS A 5 -24.15 42.65 -2.01
CA LYS A 5 -23.71 42.16 -0.69
C LYS A 5 -22.21 41.88 -0.75
N GLN A 6 -21.41 42.71 -0.09
CA GLN A 6 -19.96 42.50 0.01
C GLN A 6 -19.71 41.18 0.76
N GLY A 7 -18.93 40.28 0.15
CA GLY A 7 -18.56 39.01 0.76
C GLY A 7 -17.75 39.24 2.04
N THR A 8 -18.02 38.44 3.08
CA THR A 8 -17.29 38.54 4.34
C THR A 8 -15.79 38.26 4.13
N PRO A 9 -14.90 39.07 4.73
CA PRO A 9 -13.46 38.87 4.60
C PRO A 9 -13.05 37.49 5.10
N ARG A 10 -12.12 36.82 4.38
CA ARG A 10 -11.61 35.50 4.79
C ARG A 10 -10.85 35.65 6.10
N LYS A 11 -11.28 34.90 7.13
CA LYS A 11 -10.52 34.78 8.38
C LYS A 11 -9.19 34.08 8.12
N ILE A 12 -8.09 34.72 8.49
CA ILE A 12 -6.74 34.15 8.43
C ILE A 12 -6.33 33.73 9.84
N TYR A 13 -5.86 32.50 9.97
CA TYR A 13 -5.44 31.92 11.24
C TYR A 13 -3.94 31.62 11.21
N SER A 14 -3.24 32.00 12.28
CA SER A 14 -1.81 31.72 12.43
C SER A 14 -1.54 30.23 12.54
N TYR A 15 -0.32 29.81 12.18
CA TYR A 15 0.06 28.40 12.27
C TYR A 15 0.03 27.89 13.72
N ALA A 16 0.57 28.67 14.66
CA ALA A 16 0.58 28.34 16.08
C ALA A 16 -0.83 28.08 16.63
N PHE A 17 -1.80 28.94 16.25
CA PHE A 17 -3.19 28.77 16.67
C PHE A 17 -3.81 27.47 16.12
N LYS A 18 -3.54 27.13 14.85
CA LYS A 18 -3.98 25.85 14.28
C LYS A 18 -3.39 24.67 15.03
N GLN A 19 -2.10 24.71 15.35
CA GLN A 19 -1.43 23.62 16.08
C GLN A 19 -2.01 23.43 17.49
N GLN A 20 -2.27 24.51 18.23
CA GLN A 20 -2.89 24.43 19.55
C GLN A 20 -4.23 23.69 19.51
N ILE A 21 -5.11 24.05 18.57
CA ILE A 21 -6.43 23.43 18.42
C ILE A 21 -6.33 21.96 18.07
N ILE A 22 -5.39 21.60 17.19
CA ILE A 22 -5.16 20.20 16.80
C ILE A 22 -4.58 19.39 17.94
N MET A 23 -3.72 19.97 18.78
CA MET A 23 -3.21 19.32 19.97
C MET A 23 -4.33 19.03 20.99
N GLU A 24 -5.25 19.97 21.20
CA GLU A 24 -6.44 19.74 22.04
C GLU A 24 -7.36 18.65 21.47
N TYR A 25 -7.49 18.59 20.14
CA TYR A 25 -8.24 17.56 19.44
C TYR A 25 -7.59 16.17 19.60
N ASP A 26 -6.29 16.07 19.31
CA ASP A 26 -5.54 14.81 19.33
C ASP A 26 -5.42 14.23 20.75
N ASN A 27 -5.36 15.10 21.77
CA ASN A 27 -5.38 14.68 23.18
C ASN A 27 -6.75 14.15 23.65
N GLY A 28 -7.79 14.23 22.81
CA GLY A 28 -9.13 13.69 23.10
C GLY A 28 -9.90 14.45 24.20
N GLN A 29 -9.38 15.58 24.69
CA GLN A 29 -9.99 16.33 25.80
C GLN A 29 -11.32 16.98 25.42
N ILE A 30 -11.50 17.31 24.14
CA ILE A 30 -12.67 18.00 23.64
C ILE A 30 -13.05 17.49 22.25
N SER A 31 -14.34 17.25 22.05
CA SER A 31 -14.82 16.83 20.73
C SER A 31 -14.62 17.92 19.69
N ARG A 32 -14.52 17.53 18.42
CA ARG A 32 -14.52 18.44 17.26
C ARG A 32 -15.62 19.51 17.34
N ARG A 33 -16.85 19.11 17.68
CA ARG A 33 -17.99 20.06 17.82
C ARG A 33 -17.79 21.01 19.00
N GLY A 34 -17.16 20.54 20.07
CA GLY A 34 -16.75 21.37 21.20
C GLY A 34 -15.72 22.42 20.79
N LEU A 35 -14.68 22.04 20.05
CA LEU A 35 -13.65 22.96 19.55
C LEU A 35 -14.22 24.01 18.60
N ALA A 36 -15.08 23.60 17.66
CA ALA A 36 -15.74 24.53 16.74
C ALA A 36 -16.53 25.61 17.48
N ARG A 37 -17.24 25.25 18.56
CA ARG A 37 -17.95 26.19 19.42
C ARG A 37 -17.01 27.05 20.27
N LYS A 38 -16.03 26.43 20.95
CA LYS A 38 -15.06 27.10 21.83
C LYS A 38 -14.28 28.20 21.11
N TYR A 39 -13.81 27.91 19.90
CA TYR A 39 -12.99 28.83 19.12
C TYR A 39 -13.76 29.61 18.05
N GLN A 40 -15.09 29.40 17.94
CA GLN A 40 -15.96 30.03 16.93
C GLN A 40 -15.45 29.86 15.49
N ILE A 41 -14.99 28.64 15.21
CA ILE A 41 -14.45 28.23 13.91
C ILE A 41 -15.49 27.38 13.21
N SER A 42 -15.65 27.56 11.89
CA SER A 42 -16.54 26.70 11.13
C SER A 42 -16.07 25.25 11.21
N SER A 43 -17.03 24.33 11.38
CA SER A 43 -16.72 22.90 11.49
C SER A 43 -15.94 22.38 10.27
N THR A 44 -16.17 22.96 9.09
CA THR A 44 -15.45 22.67 7.84
C THR A 44 -14.00 23.13 7.85
N THR A 45 -13.70 24.27 8.47
CA THR A 45 -12.32 24.76 8.62
C THR A 45 -11.56 23.85 9.57
N LEU A 46 -12.21 23.43 10.66
CA LEU A 46 -11.63 22.51 11.62
C LEU A 46 -11.35 21.13 11.01
N ASP A 47 -12.26 20.60 10.18
CA ASP A 47 -12.03 19.34 9.45
C ASP A 47 -10.77 19.37 8.61
N ARG A 48 -10.60 20.45 7.83
CA ARG A 48 -9.40 20.62 6.99
C ARG A 48 -8.12 20.69 7.81
N TRP A 49 -8.18 21.23 9.02
CA TRP A 49 -7.01 21.26 9.89
C TRP A 49 -6.73 19.89 10.50
N ILE A 50 -7.77 19.16 10.92
CA ILE A 50 -7.64 17.79 11.44
C ILE A 50 -7.05 16.88 10.38
N GLU A 51 -7.60 16.90 9.16
CA GLU A 51 -7.12 16.10 8.04
C GLU A 51 -5.67 16.44 7.64
N LYS A 52 -5.24 17.69 7.86
CA LYS A 52 -3.90 18.13 7.46
C LYS A 52 -2.84 17.97 8.55
N TYR A 53 -3.20 18.14 9.81
CA TYR A 53 -2.24 18.33 10.90
C TYR A 53 -2.36 17.32 12.04
N SER A 54 -3.49 16.60 12.17
CA SER A 54 -3.68 15.63 13.26
C SER A 54 -2.66 14.49 13.20
N ILE A 55 -2.33 13.94 14.37
CA ILE A 55 -1.49 12.75 14.48
C ILE A 55 -2.09 11.59 13.69
N LEU A 56 -3.41 11.39 13.77
CA LEU A 56 -4.09 10.34 13.02
C LEU A 56 -3.90 10.48 11.50
N ALA A 57 -4.05 11.71 10.97
CA ALA A 57 -3.84 11.97 9.56
C ALA A 57 -2.39 11.72 9.13
N LYS A 58 -1.42 12.14 9.96
CA LYS A 58 0.01 11.85 9.72
C LYS A 58 0.29 10.36 9.70
N ASN A 59 -0.24 9.62 10.67
CA ASN A 59 -0.06 8.17 10.76
C ASN A 59 -0.71 7.45 9.57
N LYS A 60 -1.89 7.90 9.13
CA LYS A 60 -2.54 7.36 7.93
C LYS A 60 -1.69 7.56 6.68
N GLN A 61 -1.15 8.77 6.48
CA GLN A 61 -0.25 9.05 5.36
C GLN A 61 1.04 8.21 5.43
N MET A 62 1.63 8.07 6.63
CA MET A 62 2.81 7.21 6.82
C MET A 62 2.50 5.74 6.51
N ALA A 63 1.36 5.22 6.96
CA ALA A 63 0.93 3.85 6.68
C ALA A 63 0.66 3.62 5.18
N GLU A 64 -0.02 4.55 4.50
CA GLU A 64 -0.24 4.51 3.05
C GLU A 64 1.08 4.54 2.28
N ASN A 65 2.03 5.36 2.71
CA ASN A 65 3.36 5.45 2.12
C ASN A 65 4.19 4.18 2.36
N HIS A 66 4.09 3.54 3.53
CA HIS A 66 4.79 2.27 3.83
C HIS A 66 4.16 1.07 3.13
N SER A 67 2.84 1.05 2.93
CA SER A 67 2.19 -0.01 2.15
C SER A 67 2.53 0.06 0.66
N ASN A 68 2.87 1.26 0.16
CA ASN A 68 3.33 1.49 -1.21
C ASN A 68 4.86 1.64 -1.32
N ASP A 69 5.61 1.43 -0.24
CA ASP A 69 7.06 1.57 -0.23
C ASP A 69 7.68 0.51 -1.16
N PRO A 70 8.36 0.93 -2.24
CA PRO A 70 9.05 0.03 -3.15
C PRO A 70 9.98 -0.94 -2.43
N GLN A 71 10.61 -0.52 -1.32
CA GLN A 71 11.55 -1.35 -0.56
C GLN A 71 10.85 -2.55 0.10
N HIS A 72 9.69 -2.33 0.72
CA HIS A 72 8.90 -3.41 1.32
C HIS A 72 8.35 -4.36 0.25
N LYS A 73 7.95 -3.84 -0.91
CA LYS A 73 7.53 -4.66 -2.05
C LYS A 73 8.67 -5.52 -2.58
N ILE A 74 9.87 -4.95 -2.75
CA ILE A 74 11.07 -5.69 -3.18
C ILE A 74 11.37 -6.82 -2.21
N LYS A 75 11.41 -6.54 -0.89
CA LYS A 75 11.68 -7.56 0.13
C LYS A 75 10.67 -8.70 0.10
N ARG A 76 9.38 -8.41 -0.05
CA ARG A 76 8.33 -9.42 -0.20
C ARG A 76 8.47 -10.25 -1.47
N LEU A 77 8.81 -9.61 -2.59
CA LEU A 77 9.02 -10.32 -3.86
C LEU A 77 10.25 -11.21 -3.79
N GLN A 78 11.36 -10.76 -3.19
CA GLN A 78 12.56 -11.57 -2.97
C GLN A 78 12.26 -12.80 -2.13
N LYS A 79 11.56 -12.64 -0.99
CA LYS A 79 11.14 -13.77 -0.16
C LYS A 79 10.27 -14.76 -0.95
N ARG A 80 9.35 -14.25 -1.79
CA ARG A 80 8.50 -15.10 -2.61
C ARG A 80 9.30 -15.86 -3.67
N ILE A 81 10.34 -15.27 -4.23
CA ILE A 81 11.24 -15.94 -5.18
C ILE A 81 11.97 -17.09 -4.46
N GLU A 82 12.56 -16.82 -3.29
CA GLU A 82 13.26 -17.83 -2.48
C GLU A 82 12.35 -19.02 -2.12
N GLU A 83 11.12 -18.76 -1.68
CA GLU A 83 10.13 -19.81 -1.40
C GLU A 83 9.78 -20.65 -2.64
N LEU A 84 9.68 -20.01 -3.81
CA LEU A 84 9.36 -20.70 -5.06
C LEU A 84 10.55 -21.52 -5.59
N GLU A 85 11.77 -21.03 -5.41
CA GLU A 85 13.00 -21.75 -5.76
C GLU A 85 13.15 -23.01 -4.91
N ALA A 86 12.96 -22.92 -3.58
CA ALA A 86 13.01 -24.07 -2.70
C ALA A 86 11.94 -25.13 -3.04
N MET A 87 10.73 -24.69 -3.43
CA MET A 87 9.67 -25.60 -3.85
C MET A 87 10.00 -26.31 -5.16
N LEU A 88 10.63 -25.61 -6.11
CA LEU A 88 11.08 -26.21 -7.36
C LEU A 88 12.16 -27.28 -7.12
N GLU A 89 13.10 -27.04 -6.19
CA GLU A 89 14.11 -28.04 -5.82
C GLU A 89 13.46 -29.30 -5.23
N ILE A 90 12.43 -29.14 -4.38
CA ILE A 90 11.68 -30.26 -3.83
C ILE A 90 10.94 -31.03 -4.92
N ASP A 91 10.28 -30.34 -5.84
CA ASP A 91 9.59 -30.96 -6.97
C ASP A 91 10.57 -31.74 -7.86
N ASP A 92 11.75 -31.17 -8.15
CA ASP A 92 12.77 -31.84 -8.96
C ASP A 92 13.28 -33.12 -8.26
N MET A 93 13.55 -33.08 -6.95
CA MET A 93 13.88 -34.28 -6.17
C MET A 93 12.76 -35.32 -6.19
N ALA A 94 11.50 -34.90 -6.10
CA ALA A 94 10.37 -35.81 -6.16
C ALA A 94 10.28 -36.49 -7.54
N PHE A 95 10.51 -35.76 -8.63
CA PHE A 95 10.55 -36.33 -9.97
C PHE A 95 11.68 -37.33 -10.15
N ASP A 96 12.88 -37.04 -9.64
CA ASP A 96 14.00 -37.99 -9.73
C ASP A 96 13.65 -39.33 -9.05
N ILE A 97 13.02 -39.28 -7.87
CA ILE A 97 12.53 -40.46 -7.16
C ILE A 97 11.46 -41.19 -8.00
N PHE A 98 10.51 -40.46 -8.58
CA PHE A 98 9.48 -41.07 -9.41
C PHE A 98 10.04 -41.72 -10.68
N GLU A 99 11.01 -41.10 -11.33
CA GLU A 99 11.67 -41.65 -12.52
C GLU A 99 12.44 -42.94 -12.17
N GLU A 100 13.11 -42.99 -11.02
CA GLU A 100 13.76 -44.21 -10.52
C GLU A 100 12.73 -45.31 -10.21
N MET A 101 11.66 -44.99 -9.47
CA MET A 101 10.62 -45.95 -9.09
C MET A 101 9.86 -46.52 -10.29
N THR A 102 9.66 -45.71 -11.34
CA THR A 102 8.88 -46.11 -12.52
C THR A 102 9.74 -46.65 -13.66
N GLY A 103 11.05 -46.39 -13.65
CA GLY A 103 11.96 -46.72 -14.75
C GLY A 103 11.73 -45.90 -16.03
N ASP A 104 10.95 -44.81 -15.98
CA ASP A 104 10.71 -43.90 -17.11
C ASP A 104 11.53 -42.61 -16.94
N PRO A 105 12.70 -42.48 -17.57
CA PRO A 105 13.60 -41.32 -17.42
C PRO A 105 13.10 -40.05 -18.14
N ASN A 106 11.89 -40.06 -18.70
CA ASN A 106 11.29 -38.91 -19.37
C ASN A 106 9.95 -38.50 -18.75
N LEU A 107 9.65 -38.98 -17.55
CA LEU A 107 8.38 -38.75 -16.86
C LEU A 107 8.09 -37.26 -16.72
N ARG A 108 9.10 -36.46 -16.32
CA ARG A 108 8.95 -35.01 -16.14
C ARG A 108 8.51 -34.30 -17.42
N LYS A 109 9.05 -34.69 -18.58
CA LYS A 109 8.71 -34.09 -19.88
C LYS A 109 7.33 -34.56 -20.37
N LYS A 110 7.00 -35.82 -20.12
CA LYS A 110 5.75 -36.46 -20.56
C LYS A 110 4.52 -35.87 -19.91
N TYR A 111 4.60 -35.54 -18.62
CA TYR A 111 3.49 -34.98 -17.84
C TYR A 111 3.52 -33.47 -17.66
N LEU A 112 4.49 -32.78 -18.29
CA LEU A 112 4.55 -31.31 -18.26
C LEU A 112 3.26 -30.69 -18.87
N PRO A 113 2.54 -29.81 -18.16
CA PRO A 113 1.37 -29.10 -18.67
C PRO A 113 1.63 -28.35 -19.99
N GLU A 114 0.64 -28.33 -20.88
CA GLU A 114 0.75 -27.67 -22.19
C GLU A 114 1.03 -26.16 -22.11
N SER A 115 0.55 -25.49 -21.07
CA SER A 115 0.87 -24.08 -20.81
C SER A 115 2.37 -23.87 -20.63
N LEU A 116 3.03 -24.74 -19.84
CA LEU A 116 4.46 -24.66 -19.56
C LEU A 116 5.31 -25.06 -20.76
N ARG A 117 4.86 -26.03 -21.57
CA ARG A 117 5.52 -26.37 -22.84
C ARG A 117 5.58 -25.17 -23.78
N LYS A 118 4.45 -24.47 -23.95
CA LYS A 118 4.38 -23.25 -24.79
C LYS A 118 5.28 -22.13 -24.26
N ASP A 119 5.37 -21.98 -22.94
CA ASP A 119 6.22 -20.96 -22.34
C ASP A 119 7.72 -21.28 -22.50
N LEU A 120 8.12 -22.55 -22.39
CA LEU A 120 9.49 -22.99 -22.70
C LEU A 120 9.87 -22.70 -24.16
N GLU A 121 8.99 -22.94 -25.12
CA GLU A 121 9.24 -22.63 -26.52
C GLU A 121 9.43 -21.13 -26.76
N LYS A 122 8.61 -20.29 -26.11
CA LYS A 122 8.76 -18.82 -26.18
C LYS A 122 10.08 -18.38 -25.56
N ILE A 123 10.47 -18.92 -24.41
CA ILE A 123 11.74 -18.62 -23.74
C ILE A 123 12.92 -18.99 -24.65
N ARG A 124 12.88 -20.18 -25.26
CA ARG A 124 13.92 -20.66 -26.18
C ARG A 124 14.03 -19.79 -27.44
N LYS A 125 12.90 -19.37 -28.03
CA LYS A 125 12.88 -18.42 -29.15
C LYS A 125 13.43 -17.04 -28.78
N LYS A 126 13.15 -16.56 -27.56
CA LYS A 126 13.63 -15.25 -27.07
C LYS A 126 15.14 -15.25 -26.79
N ARG A 127 15.70 -16.37 -26.34
CA ARG A 127 17.16 -16.54 -26.12
C ARG A 127 17.96 -16.76 -27.40
N SER A 128 17.29 -17.13 -28.50
CA SER A 128 17.89 -17.34 -29.82
C SER A 128 17.88 -16.10 -30.72
N LYS A 129 17.32 -14.99 -30.25
CA LYS A 129 17.35 -13.67 -30.88
C LYS A 129 18.30 -12.76 -30.12
#